data_AF-A0A158BKT3-F1
#
_entry.id   AF-A0A158BKT3-F1
#
_cell.length_a   1.000
_cell.length_b   1.000
_cell.length_c   1.000
_cell.angle_alpha   90.00
_cell.angle_beta   90.00
_cell.angle_gamma   90.00
#
_symmetry.space_group_name_H-M   'P 1'
#
loop_
_entity.id
_entity.type
_entity.pdbx_description
1 polymer ?
#
loop_
_entity_poly.entity_id
_entity_poly.type
_entity_poly.pdbx_seq_one_letter_code
_entity_poly.pdbx_strand_id
1 'polypeptide(L)'
;MKRILQLGAVSLLAAASCAGAQTLEIGTVAPASLVQQIEGTPPVTVGSTSVRVLPSSAVLKSEGASAGASTSRSTLVVRPSDNLIGRSDNKLVVVYSDTAAVKAKSLSLAPGATIETHPNVAMTIVRVSSFKDLPALQAKLHDAFPKATFDVPVTYFEDLPE
;
A
#
# COMPACT_ATOMS: atom_id res chain seq x y z
N MET A 1 -29.11 -35.46 -48.06
CA MET A 1 -28.96 -35.06 -46.64
C MET A 1 -27.50 -34.67 -46.37
N LYS A 2 -27.21 -33.38 -46.18
CA LYS A 2 -26.21 -32.89 -45.20
C LYS A 2 -26.31 -31.36 -45.14
N ARG A 3 -26.44 -30.87 -43.91
CA ARG A 3 -26.98 -29.58 -43.51
C ARG A 3 -25.90 -28.50 -43.57
N ILE A 4 -26.27 -27.34 -44.11
CA ILE A 4 -25.58 -26.06 -43.96
C ILE A 4 -25.91 -25.56 -42.54
N LEU A 5 -24.91 -25.17 -41.74
CA LEU A 5 -25.14 -24.41 -40.52
C LEU A 5 -24.04 -23.35 -40.35
N GLN A 6 -24.44 -22.09 -40.54
CA GLN A 6 -23.69 -20.90 -40.11
C GLN A 6 -23.67 -20.80 -38.59
N LEU A 7 -22.52 -20.48 -38.01
CA LEU A 7 -22.34 -19.74 -36.76
C LEU A 7 -21.03 -18.95 -36.96
N GLY A 8 -20.93 -17.63 -36.84
CA GLY A 8 -21.63 -16.69 -35.97
C GLY A 8 -20.52 -15.85 -35.35
N ALA A 9 -20.06 -14.82 -36.07
CA ALA A 9 -18.97 -13.95 -35.64
C ALA A 9 -19.46 -13.05 -34.48
N VAL A 10 -18.97 -13.30 -33.27
CA VAL A 10 -19.21 -12.45 -32.11
C VAL A 10 -18.08 -11.42 -32.05
N SER A 11 -18.37 -10.20 -32.51
CA SER A 11 -17.52 -9.03 -32.28
C SER A 11 -17.62 -8.63 -30.80
N LEU A 12 -16.60 -8.95 -30.00
CA LEU A 12 -16.41 -8.30 -28.70
C LEU A 12 -15.95 -6.86 -28.94
N LEU A 13 -16.85 -5.89 -28.70
CA LEU A 13 -16.46 -4.51 -28.46
C LEU A 13 -15.66 -4.48 -27.15
N ALA A 14 -14.35 -4.30 -27.25
CA ALA A 14 -13.53 -3.88 -26.11
C ALA A 14 -13.92 -2.43 -25.78
N ALA A 15 -14.76 -2.27 -24.75
CA ALA A 15 -14.98 -0.97 -24.14
C ALA A 15 -13.65 -0.51 -23.52
N ALA A 16 -12.94 0.35 -24.24
CA ALA A 16 -11.84 1.13 -23.70
C ALA A 16 -12.42 2.14 -22.71
N SER A 17 -12.62 1.73 -21.47
CA SER A 17 -12.83 2.66 -20.38
C SER A 17 -11.51 3.40 -20.15
N CYS A 18 -11.40 4.60 -20.70
CA CYS A 18 -10.41 5.59 -20.26
C CYS A 18 -10.67 5.87 -18.78
N ALA A 19 -9.96 5.16 -17.90
CA ALA A 19 -9.85 5.51 -16.51
C ALA A 19 -9.13 6.87 -16.45
N GLY A 20 -9.91 7.95 -16.36
CA GLY A 20 -9.36 9.27 -16.07
C GLY A 20 -8.59 9.18 -14.76
N ALA A 21 -7.32 9.54 -14.79
CA ALA A 21 -6.50 9.65 -13.58
C ALA A 21 -7.19 10.62 -12.62
N GLN A 22 -7.78 10.09 -11.55
CA GLN A 22 -8.41 10.92 -10.53
C GLN A 22 -7.30 11.56 -9.72
N THR A 23 -7.32 12.89 -9.68
CA THR A 23 -6.39 13.69 -8.90
C THR A 23 -6.81 13.66 -7.43
N LEU A 24 -6.01 13.05 -6.57
CA LEU A 24 -6.28 12.84 -5.15
C LEU A 24 -5.46 13.78 -4.27
N GLU A 25 -5.96 14.12 -3.10
CA GLU A 25 -5.28 14.99 -2.13
C GLU A 25 -5.17 14.26 -0.78
N ILE A 26 -3.97 14.21 -0.19
CA ILE A 26 -3.75 13.59 1.12
C ILE A 26 -4.57 14.36 2.17
N GLY A 27 -5.22 13.66 3.09
CA GLY A 27 -6.03 14.27 4.14
C GLY A 27 -7.43 14.68 3.70
N THR A 28 -7.81 14.33 2.48
CA THR A 28 -9.18 14.50 1.98
C THR A 28 -9.93 13.17 1.98
N VAL A 29 -11.25 13.26 2.09
CA VAL A 29 -12.13 12.08 1.99
C VAL A 29 -12.14 11.61 0.54
N ALA A 30 -11.92 10.32 0.32
CA ALA A 30 -11.94 9.70 -0.98
C ALA A 30 -13.30 9.91 -1.68
N PRO A 31 -13.31 10.30 -2.97
CA PRO A 31 -14.54 10.42 -3.74
C PRO A 31 -15.33 9.11 -3.74
N ALA A 32 -16.68 9.18 -3.75
CA ALA A 32 -17.54 8.00 -3.72
C ALA A 32 -17.25 7.01 -4.88
N SER A 33 -16.89 7.51 -6.06
CA SER A 33 -16.49 6.68 -7.21
C SER A 33 -15.21 5.89 -6.93
N LEU A 34 -14.24 6.49 -6.23
CA LEU A 34 -13.01 5.83 -5.82
C LEU A 34 -13.29 4.79 -4.73
N VAL A 35 -14.13 5.12 -3.76
CA VAL A 35 -14.55 4.21 -2.69
C VAL A 35 -15.22 2.96 -3.29
N GLN A 36 -16.14 3.13 -4.24
CA GLN A 36 -16.76 2.01 -4.96
C GLN A 36 -15.74 1.16 -5.73
N GLN A 37 -14.73 1.81 -6.35
CA GLN A 37 -13.69 1.10 -7.08
C GLN A 37 -12.81 0.24 -6.15
N ILE A 38 -12.57 0.68 -4.92
CA ILE A 38 -11.74 -0.05 -3.94
C ILE A 38 -12.57 -0.87 -2.94
N GLU A 39 -13.88 -0.89 -3.06
CA GLU A 39 -14.77 -1.62 -2.15
C GLU A 39 -14.49 -3.13 -2.19
N GLY A 40 -14.18 -3.65 -3.38
CA GLY A 40 -13.78 -5.04 -3.60
C GLY A 40 -12.33 -5.37 -3.20
N THR A 41 -11.51 -4.37 -2.85
CA THR A 41 -10.13 -4.59 -2.40
C THR A 41 -10.13 -4.85 -0.89
N PRO A 42 -9.64 -6.02 -0.43
CA PRO A 42 -9.59 -6.31 0.99
C PRO A 42 -8.64 -5.34 1.73
N PRO A 43 -9.00 -4.88 2.94
CA PRO A 43 -8.13 -4.03 3.73
C PRO A 43 -6.88 -4.81 4.17
N VAL A 44 -5.73 -4.16 4.05
CA VAL A 44 -4.47 -4.62 4.60
C VAL A 44 -4.41 -4.16 6.05
N THR A 45 -4.32 -5.11 6.98
CA THR A 45 -4.25 -4.83 8.41
C THR A 45 -2.90 -5.26 8.96
N VAL A 46 -2.23 -4.34 9.66
CA VAL A 46 -0.96 -4.57 10.35
C VAL A 46 -1.03 -3.86 11.70
N GLY A 47 -0.94 -4.63 12.79
CA GLY A 47 -1.13 -4.09 14.14
C GLY A 47 -2.51 -3.45 14.30
N SER A 48 -2.56 -2.20 14.75
CA SER A 48 -3.78 -1.39 14.85
C SER A 48 -4.16 -0.68 13.55
N THR A 49 -3.30 -0.69 12.53
CA THR A 49 -3.49 0.06 11.29
C THR A 49 -4.18 -0.82 10.25
N SER A 50 -5.33 -0.37 9.75
CA SER A 50 -6.07 -1.03 8.66
C SER A 50 -6.32 -0.05 7.52
N VAL A 51 -5.85 -0.39 6.31
CA VAL A 51 -5.94 0.50 5.14
C VAL A 51 -6.19 -0.27 3.85
N ARG A 52 -6.86 0.36 2.89
CA ARG A 52 -7.03 -0.16 1.53
C ARG A 52 -6.05 0.51 0.60
N VAL A 53 -5.32 -0.28 -0.19
CA VAL A 53 -4.39 0.26 -1.18
C VAL A 53 -5.16 0.85 -2.34
N LEU A 54 -4.83 2.09 -2.71
CA LEU A 54 -5.39 2.74 -3.90
C LEU A 54 -4.73 2.17 -5.18
N PRO A 55 -5.48 2.07 -6.28
CA PRO A 55 -4.92 1.63 -7.55
C PRO A 55 -3.85 2.62 -8.03
N SER A 56 -2.80 2.11 -8.67
CA SER A 56 -1.64 2.90 -9.14
C SER A 56 -1.97 3.99 -10.15
N SER A 57 -3.19 4.05 -10.67
CA SER A 57 -3.71 5.12 -11.54
C SER A 57 -4.22 6.34 -10.78
N ALA A 58 -4.29 6.28 -9.45
CA ALA A 58 -4.57 7.43 -8.60
C ALA A 58 -3.33 8.33 -8.54
N VAL A 59 -3.47 9.58 -8.97
CA VAL A 59 -2.36 10.55 -9.03
C VAL A 59 -2.59 11.61 -7.97
N LEU A 60 -1.58 11.94 -7.15
CA LEU A 60 -1.72 13.04 -6.22
C LEU A 60 -1.76 14.39 -6.94
N LYS A 61 -2.61 15.31 -6.46
CA LYS A 61 -2.71 16.70 -6.92
C LYS A 61 -1.37 17.44 -6.87
N SER A 62 -0.57 17.13 -5.86
CA SER A 62 0.77 17.70 -5.67
C SER A 62 1.82 17.14 -6.64
N GLU A 63 1.57 15.99 -7.29
CA GLU A 63 2.46 15.39 -8.30
C GLU A 63 2.15 15.86 -9.73
N GLY A 64 1.11 16.67 -9.92
CA GLY A 64 0.66 17.17 -11.23
C GLY A 64 1.65 18.06 -12.01
N ALA A 65 2.85 18.33 -11.49
CA ALA A 65 3.87 19.13 -12.17
C ALA A 65 5.11 18.34 -12.64
N SER A 66 5.16 17.01 -12.46
CA SER A 66 6.25 16.19 -13.03
C SER A 66 5.77 14.78 -13.35
N ALA A 67 5.05 14.66 -14.46
CA ALA A 67 4.88 13.39 -15.18
C ALA A 67 6.24 12.97 -15.78
N GLY A 68 7.16 12.55 -14.93
CA GLY A 68 8.52 12.18 -15.31
C GLY A 68 9.36 11.85 -14.08
N ALA A 69 9.51 10.57 -13.80
CA ALA A 69 10.41 9.99 -12.80
C ALA A 69 10.06 10.23 -11.33
N SER A 70 9.18 9.39 -10.78
CA SER A 70 9.39 8.93 -9.40
C SER A 70 9.01 7.45 -9.32
N THR A 71 10.02 6.61 -9.13
CA THR A 71 9.87 5.27 -8.58
C THR A 71 9.22 5.42 -7.21
N SER A 72 7.89 5.52 -7.18
CA SER A 72 7.11 5.94 -6.01
C SER A 72 7.45 5.03 -4.82
N ARG A 73 8.28 5.54 -3.92
CA ARG A 73 8.68 4.89 -2.66
C ARG A 73 7.56 4.89 -1.62
N SER A 74 6.38 5.33 -2.04
CA SER A 74 5.19 5.51 -1.24
C SER A 74 3.99 4.90 -1.94
N THR A 75 2.99 4.52 -1.16
CA THR A 75 1.73 3.94 -1.63
C THR A 75 0.59 4.75 -1.06
N LEU A 76 -0.33 5.16 -1.94
CA LEU A 76 -1.57 5.79 -1.54
C LEU A 76 -2.51 4.75 -0.95
N VAL A 77 -3.12 5.13 0.16
CA VAL A 77 -4.02 4.25 0.91
C VAL A 77 -5.25 5.02 1.36
N VAL A 78 -6.32 4.30 1.65
CA VAL A 78 -7.56 4.85 2.22
C VAL A 78 -7.84 4.16 3.55
N ARG A 79 -8.13 4.94 4.58
CA ARG A 79 -8.58 4.43 5.86
C ARG A 79 -10.05 4.01 5.78
N PRO A 80 -10.42 2.77 6.12
CA PRO A 80 -11.80 2.29 5.95
C PRO A 80 -12.85 2.98 6.83
N SER A 81 -12.45 3.59 7.96
CA SER A 81 -13.38 4.17 8.94
C SER A 81 -14.00 5.48 8.49
N ASP A 82 -13.25 6.30 7.77
CA ASP A 82 -13.61 7.68 7.38
C ASP A 82 -13.32 7.96 5.89
N ASN A 83 -12.86 6.95 5.15
CA ASN A 83 -12.42 7.03 3.76
C ASN A 83 -11.33 8.09 3.53
N LEU A 84 -10.53 8.42 4.56
CA LEU A 84 -9.48 9.42 4.45
C LEU A 84 -8.30 8.89 3.62
N ILE A 85 -7.86 9.69 2.64
CA ILE A 85 -6.70 9.38 1.81
C ILE A 85 -5.43 9.67 2.60
N GLY A 86 -4.54 8.68 2.66
CA GLY A 86 -3.23 8.77 3.28
C GLY A 86 -2.11 8.28 2.37
N ARG A 87 -0.88 8.52 2.82
CA ARG A 87 0.36 8.07 2.16
C ARG A 87 1.14 7.20 3.12
N SER A 88 1.47 5.97 2.70
CA SER A 88 2.44 5.13 3.40
C SER A 88 3.77 5.13 2.65
N ASP A 89 4.85 5.03 3.41
CA ASP A 89 6.23 4.93 2.93
C ASP A 89 6.68 3.47 2.70
N ASN A 90 5.74 2.52 2.73
CA ASN A 90 6.01 1.08 2.71
C ASN A 90 6.94 0.63 3.84
N LYS A 91 6.77 1.24 5.03
CA LYS A 91 7.53 0.95 6.24
C LYS A 91 6.71 0.06 7.18
N LEU A 92 7.36 -0.96 7.72
CA LEU A 92 6.93 -1.70 8.90
C LEU A 92 7.77 -1.20 10.09
N VAL A 93 7.11 -0.71 11.13
CA VAL A 93 7.74 -0.42 12.42
C VAL A 93 7.60 -1.66 13.30
N VAL A 94 8.71 -2.09 13.89
CA VAL A 94 8.77 -3.22 14.81
C VAL A 94 9.34 -2.71 16.12
N VAL A 95 8.59 -2.83 17.22
CA VAL A 95 9.08 -2.49 18.55
C VAL A 95 9.40 -3.78 19.29
N TYR A 96 10.70 -3.99 19.54
CA TYR A 96 11.27 -5.15 20.23
C TYR A 96 12.66 -4.82 20.78
N SER A 97 12.99 -5.31 21.97
CA SER A 97 14.23 -4.96 22.68
C SER A 97 15.50 -5.35 21.95
N ASP A 98 15.49 -6.48 21.24
CA ASP A 98 16.64 -6.94 20.44
C ASP A 98 16.51 -6.50 18.98
N THR A 99 16.86 -5.24 18.72
CA THR A 99 16.82 -4.65 17.37
C THR A 99 17.80 -5.32 16.41
N ALA A 100 18.88 -5.94 16.92
CA ALA A 100 19.86 -6.64 16.09
C ALA A 100 19.29 -7.95 15.54
N ALA A 101 18.61 -8.73 16.37
CA ALA A 101 17.90 -9.94 15.93
C ALA A 101 16.79 -9.61 14.93
N VAL A 102 15.99 -8.56 15.19
CA VAL A 102 14.94 -8.11 14.25
C VAL A 102 15.54 -7.69 12.91
N LYS A 103 16.63 -6.93 12.91
CA LYS A 103 17.35 -6.54 11.68
C LYS A 103 17.81 -7.77 10.89
N ALA A 104 18.50 -8.70 11.55
CA ALA A 104 19.03 -9.90 10.89
C ALA A 104 17.89 -10.75 10.30
N LYS A 105 16.81 -10.96 11.06
CA LYS A 105 15.65 -11.71 10.57
C LYS A 105 14.96 -10.98 9.40
N SER A 106 14.79 -9.68 9.50
CA SER A 106 14.15 -8.87 8.45
C SER A 106 14.93 -8.92 7.13
N LEU A 107 16.27 -8.87 7.17
CA LEU A 107 17.11 -9.03 5.97
C LEU A 107 16.94 -10.43 5.33
N SER A 108 16.77 -11.47 6.14
CA SER A 108 16.53 -12.82 5.63
C SER A 108 15.15 -13.00 4.99
N LEU A 109 14.14 -12.26 5.49
CA LEU A 109 12.74 -12.40 5.06
C LEU A 109 12.39 -11.50 3.88
N ALA A 110 13.03 -10.34 3.78
CA ALA A 110 12.83 -9.35 2.72
C ALA A 110 14.18 -8.90 2.14
N PRO A 111 14.81 -9.72 1.27
CA PRO A 111 16.03 -9.34 0.58
C PRO A 111 15.81 -8.06 -0.23
N GLY A 112 16.61 -7.02 0.02
CA GLY A 112 16.47 -5.70 -0.61
C GLY A 112 15.69 -4.68 0.21
N ALA A 113 15.14 -5.05 1.37
CA ALA A 113 14.58 -4.08 2.31
C ALA A 113 15.66 -3.16 2.87
N THR A 114 15.31 -1.88 3.05
CA THR A 114 16.15 -0.93 3.79
C THR A 114 15.76 -0.99 5.26
N ILE A 115 16.73 -1.14 6.16
CA ILE A 115 16.46 -1.31 7.60
C ILE A 115 17.20 -0.25 8.40
N GLU A 116 16.45 0.43 9.25
CA GLU A 116 16.95 1.38 10.23
C GLU A 116 16.67 0.85 11.64
N THR A 117 17.62 0.96 12.54
CA THR A 117 17.49 0.48 13.93
C THR A 117 17.71 1.64 14.88
N HIS A 118 16.82 1.76 15.87
CA HIS A 118 16.90 2.72 16.97
C HIS A 118 16.90 1.95 18.30
N PRO A 119 18.07 1.47 18.74
CA PRO A 119 18.17 0.65 19.96
C PRO A 119 17.68 1.37 21.22
N ASN A 120 17.88 2.68 21.30
CA ASN A 120 17.49 3.51 22.46
C ASN A 120 15.99 3.51 22.74
N VAL A 121 15.16 3.18 21.74
CA VAL A 121 13.70 3.09 21.85
C VAL A 121 13.17 1.72 21.41
N ALA A 122 14.04 0.71 21.38
CA ALA A 122 13.69 -0.66 21.00
C ALA A 122 12.94 -0.76 19.66
N MET A 123 13.31 0.06 18.67
CA MET A 123 12.55 0.19 17.42
C MET A 123 13.41 -0.20 16.22
N THR A 124 12.81 -0.94 15.29
CA THR A 124 13.39 -1.25 13.98
C THR A 124 12.39 -0.88 12.90
N ILE A 125 12.82 -0.12 11.90
CA ILE A 125 12.01 0.28 10.76
C ILE A 125 12.49 -0.51 9.54
N VAL A 126 11.58 -1.28 8.94
CA VAL A 126 11.85 -2.08 7.75
C VAL A 126 11.08 -1.49 6.58
N ARG A 127 11.76 -0.91 5.61
CA ARG A 127 11.15 -0.40 4.37
C ARG A 127 11.24 -1.47 3.28
N VAL A 128 10.09 -1.87 2.76
CA VAL A 128 9.96 -2.80 1.62
C VAL A 128 9.62 -2.04 0.34
N SER A 129 9.80 -2.69 -0.81
CA SER A 129 9.49 -2.06 -2.11
C SER A 129 7.99 -1.92 -2.37
N SER A 130 7.16 -2.81 -1.80
CA SER A 130 5.72 -2.85 -2.04
C SER A 130 4.94 -2.97 -0.73
N PHE A 131 3.93 -2.12 -0.57
CA PHE A 131 3.02 -2.15 0.58
C PHE A 131 2.35 -3.51 0.80
N LYS A 132 2.10 -4.25 -0.29
CA LYS A 132 1.44 -5.56 -0.26
C LYS A 132 2.26 -6.63 0.46
N ASP A 133 3.57 -6.43 0.59
CA ASP A 133 4.47 -7.39 1.23
C ASP A 133 4.47 -7.26 2.77
N LEU A 134 3.95 -6.14 3.31
CA LEU A 134 3.98 -5.84 4.74
C LEU A 134 3.27 -6.89 5.61
N PRO A 135 2.06 -7.39 5.26
CA PRO A 135 1.37 -8.38 6.11
C PRO A 135 2.13 -9.71 6.20
N ALA A 136 2.67 -10.18 5.07
CA ALA A 136 3.44 -11.42 5.03
C ALA A 136 4.76 -11.28 5.81
N LEU A 137 5.42 -10.13 5.72
CA LEU A 137 6.61 -9.82 6.51
C LEU A 137 6.27 -9.74 8.01
N GLN A 138 5.18 -9.06 8.37
CA GLN A 138 4.74 -8.94 9.76
C GLN A 138 4.41 -10.30 10.36
N ALA A 139 3.65 -11.16 9.67
CA ALA A 139 3.32 -12.50 10.16
C ALA A 139 4.60 -13.31 10.48
N LYS A 140 5.55 -13.37 9.54
CA LYS A 140 6.82 -14.10 9.73
C LYS A 140 7.71 -13.50 10.83
N LEU A 141 7.65 -12.18 11.04
CA LEU A 141 8.36 -11.54 12.14
C LEU A 141 7.67 -11.77 13.47
N HIS A 142 6.33 -11.80 13.51
CA HIS A 142 5.58 -12.12 14.72
C HIS A 142 5.84 -13.57 15.17
N ASP A 143 5.94 -14.51 14.24
CA ASP A 143 6.32 -15.90 14.54
C ASP A 143 7.71 -15.99 15.19
N ALA A 144 8.65 -15.17 14.74
CA ALA A 144 10.01 -15.13 15.28
C ALA A 144 10.14 -14.31 16.57
N PHE A 145 9.29 -13.28 16.73
CA PHE A 145 9.31 -12.32 17.83
C PHE A 145 7.88 -12.12 18.35
N PRO A 146 7.29 -13.10 19.06
CA PRO A 146 5.88 -13.07 19.45
C PRO A 146 5.53 -11.94 20.43
N LYS A 147 6.55 -11.37 21.10
CA LYS A 147 6.40 -10.20 22.00
C LYS A 147 6.62 -8.86 21.30
N ALA A 148 7.00 -8.86 20.02
CA ALA A 148 7.16 -7.63 19.26
C ALA A 148 5.79 -7.02 18.93
N THR A 149 5.74 -5.69 18.92
CA THR A 149 4.58 -4.97 18.38
C THR A 149 4.91 -4.43 16.99
N PHE A 150 3.89 -4.31 16.15
CA PHE A 150 4.02 -3.98 14.74
C PHE A 150 3.07 -2.84 14.40
N ASP A 151 3.54 -1.90 13.60
CA ASP A 151 2.71 -0.83 13.07
C ASP A 151 3.17 -0.38 11.68
N VAL A 152 2.30 0.29 10.95
CA VAL A 152 2.55 0.83 9.62
C VAL A 152 2.25 2.33 9.63
N PRO A 153 3.28 3.18 9.56
CA PRO A 153 3.09 4.62 9.48
C PRO A 153 2.32 5.00 8.20
N VAL A 154 1.25 5.78 8.39
CA VAL A 154 0.48 6.41 7.31
C VAL A 154 0.30 7.88 7.63
N THR A 155 0.76 8.73 6.73
CA THR A 155 0.60 10.19 6.81
C THR A 155 -0.73 10.59 6.21
N TYR A 156 -1.57 11.27 6.98
CA TYR A 156 -2.87 11.79 6.54
C TYR A 156 -2.92 13.30 6.44
N PHE A 157 -1.96 14.01 7.03
CA PHE A 157 -1.84 15.46 6.91
C PHE A 157 -0.34 15.74 6.68
N GLU A 158 -0.03 16.65 5.77
CA GLU A 158 1.35 17.13 5.65
C GLU A 158 1.65 17.96 6.90
N ASP A 159 2.82 17.74 7.51
CA ASP A 159 3.27 18.58 8.62
C ASP A 159 3.34 20.02 8.10
N LEU A 160 2.53 20.91 8.68
CA LEU A 160 2.66 22.34 8.43
C LEU A 160 4.04 22.76 8.94
N PRO A 161 4.88 23.45 8.14
CA PRO A 161 6.11 24.01 8.66
C PRO A 161 5.76 25.02 9.77
N GLU A 162 6.34 24.83 10.95
CA GLU A 162 6.33 25.83 12.04
C GLU A 162 7.06 27.12 11.63
#